data_AF-A0A0Q6TNH4-F1
#
_entry.id   AF-A0A0Q6TNH4-F1
#
_cell.length_a   1.000
_cell.length_b   1.000
_cell.length_c   1.000
_cell.angle_alpha   90.00
_cell.angle_beta   90.00
_cell.angle_gamma   90.00
#
_symmetry.space_group_name_H-M   'P 1'
#
loop_
_entity.id
_entity.type
_entity.pdbx_description
1 polymer ?
#
loop_
_entity_poly.entity_id
_entity_poly.type
_entity_poly.pdbx_seq_one_letter_code
_entity_poly.pdbx_strand_id
1 'polypeptide(L)'
;MARSLLPLIASLLAVFNAQAQVTKDPLPTQLVCHPSDNLTANISYEAGGALLGAGVYATSGTHECSVQSQGAGVAQPDGSVRFAWTDEVEGNKRYQAIVKRVGNEGYTLALQPAGCGTIALPAAIALSTQGKACKAGVDRDAAFVLFWRQLREAIARRDGELLQRLSLPQLEFSPDSGTVKAPASVIRNAATCIPGIVTTESGTDIGTMLKAIDTPQLDKPPLSRVADNRVSTGAFEARWTAQGWRLSWFNTSPAVFSTCKPG
;
A
#
# COMPACT_ATOMS: atom_id res chain seq x y z
N MET A 1 32.96 67.93 -1.40
CA MET A 1 33.55 66.85 -0.59
C MET A 1 32.53 66.45 0.47
N ALA A 2 31.96 65.25 0.38
CA ALA A 2 31.26 64.59 1.47
C ALA A 2 31.26 63.07 1.18
N ARG A 3 31.93 62.30 2.04
CA ARG A 3 31.87 60.83 2.12
C ARG A 3 30.81 60.46 3.15
N SER A 4 29.99 59.45 2.86
CA SER A 4 29.32 58.48 3.79
C SER A 4 28.09 57.89 3.10
N LEU A 5 27.63 56.66 3.29
CA LEU A 5 28.08 55.43 3.95
C LEU A 5 27.13 54.37 3.34
N LEU A 6 27.64 53.23 2.87
CA LEU A 6 26.84 52.01 2.61
C LEU A 6 26.34 51.45 3.96
N PRO A 7 25.18 50.77 4.04
CA PRO A 7 25.21 49.34 3.75
C PRO A 7 23.93 48.72 3.13
N LEU A 8 24.19 47.57 2.49
CA LEU A 8 23.34 46.40 2.32
C LEU A 8 21.99 46.40 3.07
N ILE A 9 20.90 46.31 2.32
CA ILE A 9 19.75 45.49 2.73
C ILE A 9 19.54 44.45 1.62
N ALA A 10 20.37 43.42 1.71
CA ALA A 10 20.10 42.15 1.08
C ALA A 10 18.97 41.45 1.85
N SER A 11 18.04 40.86 1.10
CA SER A 11 17.39 39.60 1.46
C SER A 11 16.52 39.58 2.72
N LEU A 12 15.24 39.95 2.60
CA LEU A 12 14.18 39.44 3.49
C LEU A 12 12.82 39.77 2.88
N LEU A 13 12.29 38.88 2.03
CA LEU A 13 10.85 38.69 1.72
C LEU A 13 10.70 37.53 0.72
N ALA A 14 11.32 36.40 1.02
CA ALA A 14 11.02 35.14 0.38
C ALA A 14 10.95 34.07 1.48
N VAL A 15 9.99 34.25 2.39
CA VAL A 15 9.73 33.25 3.41
C VAL A 15 8.25 32.90 3.40
N PHE A 16 8.01 31.61 3.18
CA PHE A 16 6.78 30.88 3.46
C PHE A 16 5.57 31.12 2.53
N ASN A 17 5.69 30.59 1.31
CA ASN A 17 4.59 29.82 0.73
C ASN A 17 5.13 28.59 -0.02
N ALA A 18 6.09 27.89 0.59
CA ALA A 18 6.23 26.47 0.37
C ALA A 18 5.11 25.79 1.18
N GLN A 19 3.86 25.93 0.73
CA GLN A 19 2.93 24.84 0.94
C GLN A 19 3.64 23.66 0.30
N ALA A 20 4.16 22.74 1.11
CA ALA A 20 4.58 21.45 0.63
C ALA A 20 3.36 20.90 -0.10
N GLN A 21 3.35 21.04 -1.42
CA GLN A 21 2.43 20.32 -2.27
C GLN A 21 2.72 18.88 -1.87
N VAL A 22 1.78 18.28 -1.14
CA VAL A 22 1.70 16.84 -1.00
C VAL A 22 1.73 16.37 -2.44
N THR A 23 2.89 15.91 -2.89
CA THR A 23 3.02 15.29 -4.19
C THR A 23 1.99 14.19 -4.14
N LYS A 24 0.93 14.36 -4.94
CA LYS A 24 -0.09 13.35 -5.12
C LYS A 24 0.62 12.23 -5.85
N ASP A 25 1.34 11.40 -5.10
CA ASP A 25 1.97 10.23 -5.67
C ASP A 25 0.84 9.47 -6.35
N PRO A 26 0.92 9.29 -7.67
CA PRO A 26 -0.18 8.74 -8.43
C PRO A 26 -0.45 7.33 -7.96
N LEU A 27 -1.73 7.02 -7.75
CA LEU A 27 -2.14 5.74 -7.18
C LEU A 27 -1.80 4.59 -8.15
N PRO A 28 -1.42 3.43 -7.61
CA PRO A 28 -1.28 2.21 -8.40
C PRO A 28 -2.50 1.94 -9.28
N THR A 29 -2.24 1.41 -10.47
CA THR A 29 -3.26 1.00 -11.44
C THR A 29 -3.25 -0.52 -11.55
N GLN A 30 -4.45 -1.11 -11.52
CA GLN A 30 -4.67 -2.50 -11.87
C GLN A 30 -5.22 -2.57 -13.29
N LEU A 31 -4.64 -3.43 -14.12
CA LEU A 31 -5.22 -3.83 -15.39
C LEU A 31 -5.80 -5.23 -15.22
N VAL A 32 -7.13 -5.36 -15.28
CA VAL A 32 -7.84 -6.65 -15.19
C VAL A 32 -8.39 -7.02 -16.55
N CYS A 33 -8.00 -8.18 -17.07
CA CYS A 33 -8.40 -8.71 -18.36
C CYS A 33 -9.20 -10.01 -18.19
N HIS A 34 -10.19 -10.22 -19.04
CA HIS A 34 -11.00 -11.43 -19.12
C HIS A 34 -10.81 -12.08 -20.52
N PRO A 35 -9.69 -12.77 -20.78
CA PRO A 35 -9.47 -13.43 -22.08
C PRO A 35 -10.57 -14.41 -22.47
N SER A 36 -11.27 -14.99 -21.50
CA SER A 36 -12.46 -15.82 -21.67
C SER A 36 -13.35 -15.73 -20.43
N ASP A 37 -14.54 -16.32 -20.48
CA ASP A 37 -15.50 -16.33 -19.35
C ASP A 37 -14.97 -17.05 -18.11
N ASN A 38 -13.99 -17.94 -18.28
CA ASN A 38 -13.44 -18.80 -17.23
C ASN A 38 -12.01 -18.42 -16.83
N LEU A 39 -11.48 -17.30 -17.34
CA LEU A 39 -10.12 -16.86 -17.08
C LEU A 39 -10.07 -15.35 -16.91
N THR A 40 -9.60 -14.92 -15.75
CA THR A 40 -9.27 -13.54 -15.45
C THR A 40 -7.78 -13.45 -15.15
N ALA A 41 -7.10 -12.49 -15.76
CA ALA A 41 -5.71 -12.17 -15.47
C ALA A 41 -5.61 -10.70 -15.07
N ASN A 42 -4.74 -10.40 -14.13
CA ASN A 42 -4.50 -9.03 -13.70
C ASN A 42 -3.02 -8.76 -13.46
N ILE A 43 -2.65 -7.49 -13.64
CA ILE A 43 -1.36 -6.95 -13.23
C ILE A 43 -1.60 -5.62 -12.53
N SER A 44 -0.69 -5.28 -11.63
CA SER A 44 -0.71 -4.04 -10.86
C SER A 44 0.59 -3.30 -11.10
N TYR A 45 0.52 -2.00 -11.34
CA TYR A 45 1.70 -1.17 -11.60
C TYR A 45 1.56 0.25 -11.06
N GLU A 46 2.69 0.85 -10.67
CA GLU A 46 2.78 2.27 -10.34
C GLU A 46 2.66 3.12 -11.62
N ALA A 47 2.39 4.42 -11.48
CA ALA A 47 2.30 5.32 -12.63
C ALA A 47 3.61 5.43 -13.42
N GLY A 48 4.76 5.20 -12.77
CA GLY A 48 6.07 5.09 -13.43
C GLY A 48 6.24 3.80 -14.24
N GLY A 49 5.25 2.89 -14.22
CA GLY A 49 5.27 1.61 -14.93
C GLY A 49 5.95 0.46 -14.17
N ALA A 50 6.43 0.70 -12.95
CA ALA A 50 6.98 -0.34 -12.09
C ALA A 50 5.89 -1.35 -11.70
N LEU A 51 6.13 -2.64 -11.93
CA LEU A 51 5.18 -3.70 -11.62
C LEU A 51 5.18 -4.00 -10.11
N LEU A 52 3.98 -4.04 -9.54
CA LEU A 52 3.72 -4.27 -8.13
C LEU A 52 3.19 -5.67 -7.83
N GLY A 53 2.49 -6.27 -8.80
CA GLY A 53 1.92 -7.60 -8.63
C GLY A 53 1.24 -8.12 -9.89
N ALA A 54 0.87 -9.39 -9.84
CA ALA A 54 0.13 -10.06 -10.89
C ALA A 54 -0.68 -11.23 -10.32
N GLY A 55 -1.77 -11.57 -11.00
CA GLY A 55 -2.59 -12.69 -10.61
C GLY A 55 -3.43 -13.28 -11.72
N VAL A 56 -3.91 -14.48 -11.46
CA VAL A 56 -4.79 -15.24 -12.33
C VAL A 56 -5.91 -15.84 -11.49
N TYR A 57 -7.14 -15.69 -11.96
CA TYR A 57 -8.29 -16.45 -11.48
C TYR A 57 -8.82 -17.29 -12.64
N ALA A 58 -9.10 -18.56 -12.39
CA ALA A 58 -9.63 -19.45 -13.40
C ALA A 58 -10.66 -20.42 -12.82
N THR A 59 -11.63 -20.80 -13.65
CA THR A 59 -12.68 -21.75 -13.31
C THR A 59 -12.75 -22.89 -14.33
N SER A 60 -13.13 -24.08 -13.88
CA SER A 60 -13.39 -25.23 -14.75
C SER A 60 -14.34 -26.20 -14.06
N GLY A 61 -15.60 -26.22 -14.49
CA GLY A 61 -16.64 -27.02 -13.84
C GLY A 61 -16.89 -26.50 -12.42
N THR A 62 -16.72 -27.38 -11.41
CA THR A 62 -16.83 -27.02 -9.98
C THR A 62 -15.50 -26.61 -9.36
N HIS A 63 -14.43 -26.55 -10.14
CA HIS A 63 -13.12 -26.14 -9.65
C HIS A 63 -12.90 -24.65 -9.91
N GLU A 64 -12.36 -23.97 -8.91
CA GLU A 64 -11.86 -22.61 -9.01
C GLU A 64 -10.42 -22.55 -8.51
N CYS A 65 -9.70 -21.57 -9.03
CA CYS A 65 -8.37 -21.25 -8.59
C CYS A 65 -8.20 -19.73 -8.60
N SER A 66 -7.57 -19.20 -7.54
CA SER A 66 -7.07 -17.84 -7.48
C SER A 66 -5.61 -17.84 -7.06
N VAL A 67 -4.73 -17.31 -7.90
CA VAL A 67 -3.31 -17.15 -7.60
C VAL A 67 -2.96 -15.68 -7.73
N GLN A 68 -2.33 -15.15 -6.68
CA GLN A 68 -1.87 -13.76 -6.61
C GLN A 68 -0.43 -13.73 -6.15
N SER A 69 0.39 -12.94 -6.83
CA SER A 69 1.79 -12.75 -6.47
C SER A 69 1.94 -12.19 -5.08
N GLN A 70 2.97 -12.66 -4.36
CA GLN A 70 3.33 -12.15 -3.04
C GLN A 70 4.77 -11.62 -3.07
N GLY A 71 5.04 -10.60 -2.25
CA GLY A 71 6.35 -9.97 -2.16
C GLY A 71 6.72 -9.10 -3.36
N ALA A 72 7.93 -8.57 -3.35
CA ALA A 72 8.43 -7.67 -4.38
C ALA A 72 8.82 -8.41 -5.67
N GLY A 73 8.55 -7.77 -6.81
CA GLY A 73 9.03 -8.24 -8.11
C GLY A 73 10.52 -8.00 -8.30
N VAL A 74 11.20 -8.96 -8.93
CA VAL A 74 12.63 -8.87 -9.28
C VAL A 74 12.77 -8.69 -10.79
N ALA A 75 13.34 -7.57 -11.21
CA ALA A 75 13.66 -7.32 -12.61
C ALA A 75 14.63 -8.39 -13.14
N GLN A 76 14.36 -8.88 -14.35
CA GLN A 76 15.13 -9.90 -15.02
C GLN A 76 15.94 -9.29 -16.19
N PRO A 77 17.04 -9.93 -16.61
CA PRO A 77 17.87 -9.43 -17.72
C PRO A 77 17.13 -9.26 -19.05
N ASP A 78 16.07 -10.04 -19.29
CA ASP A 78 15.24 -10.00 -20.49
C ASP A 78 14.16 -8.90 -20.47
N GLY A 79 14.19 -8.03 -19.45
CA GLY A 79 13.24 -6.95 -19.24
C GLY A 79 11.91 -7.39 -18.61
N SER A 80 11.76 -8.66 -18.24
CA SER A 80 10.61 -9.12 -17.46
C SER A 80 10.76 -8.79 -15.98
N VAL A 81 9.65 -8.83 -15.25
CA VAL A 81 9.62 -8.81 -13.78
C VAL A 81 9.10 -10.14 -13.30
N ARG A 82 9.85 -10.77 -12.39
CA ARG A 82 9.49 -12.04 -11.78
C ARG A 82 9.07 -11.83 -10.34
N PHE A 83 7.88 -12.30 -10.00
CA PHE A 83 7.41 -12.47 -8.63
C PHE A 83 7.53 -13.95 -8.28
N ALA A 84 8.20 -14.29 -7.19
CA ALA A 84 8.36 -15.68 -6.75
C ALA A 84 8.01 -15.79 -5.28
N TRP A 85 7.12 -16.72 -4.94
CA TRP A 85 6.66 -16.92 -3.57
C TRP A 85 6.29 -18.37 -3.31
N THR A 86 6.09 -18.67 -2.04
CA THR A 86 5.59 -19.96 -1.56
C THR A 86 4.18 -19.75 -1.06
N ASP A 87 3.21 -20.49 -1.60
CA ASP A 87 1.84 -20.49 -1.10
C ASP A 87 1.71 -21.51 0.03
N GLU A 88 1.66 -21.00 1.26
CA GLU A 88 1.53 -21.81 2.47
C GLU A 88 0.14 -22.46 2.59
N VAL A 89 -0.90 -21.88 1.97
CA VAL A 89 -2.27 -22.43 1.99
C VAL A 89 -2.37 -23.66 1.10
N GLU A 90 -1.68 -23.65 -0.04
CA GLU A 90 -1.56 -24.82 -0.93
C GLU A 90 -0.37 -25.74 -0.57
N GLY A 91 -0.07 -25.90 0.72
CA GLY A 91 0.93 -26.88 1.18
C GLY A 91 2.37 -26.53 0.78
N ASN A 92 2.73 -25.24 0.82
CA ASN A 92 4.04 -24.71 0.45
C ASN A 92 4.39 -24.88 -1.04
N LYS A 93 3.38 -24.82 -1.90
CA LYS A 93 3.58 -24.85 -3.35
C LYS A 93 4.32 -23.59 -3.79
N ARG A 94 5.36 -23.77 -4.59
CA ARG A 94 6.15 -22.65 -5.13
C ARG A 94 5.52 -22.13 -6.41
N TYR A 95 5.24 -20.84 -6.45
CA TYR A 95 4.72 -20.14 -7.60
C TYR A 95 5.71 -19.08 -8.10
N GLN A 96 5.71 -18.87 -9.41
CA GLN A 96 6.34 -17.72 -10.03
C GLN A 96 5.37 -17.08 -11.02
N ALA A 97 5.23 -15.76 -10.97
CA ALA A 97 4.57 -14.97 -12.00
C ALA A 97 5.64 -14.18 -12.75
N ILE A 98 5.71 -14.35 -14.07
CA ILE A 98 6.62 -13.63 -14.94
C ILE A 98 5.79 -12.68 -15.78
N VAL A 99 6.00 -11.38 -15.60
CA VAL A 99 5.32 -10.34 -16.36
C VAL A 99 6.32 -9.67 -17.27
N LYS A 100 6.01 -9.61 -18.56
CA LYS A 100 6.84 -8.93 -19.56
C LYS A 100 6.01 -7.87 -20.25
N ARG A 101 6.54 -6.65 -20.35
CA ARG A 101 5.93 -5.58 -21.13
C ARG A 101 6.09 -5.89 -22.63
N VAL A 102 5.02 -5.71 -23.39
CA VAL A 102 4.96 -5.90 -24.84
C VAL A 102 4.54 -4.58 -25.47
N GLY A 103 5.53 -3.86 -26.02
CA GLY A 103 5.34 -2.51 -26.54
C GLY A 103 4.89 -1.52 -25.45
N ASN A 104 4.14 -0.50 -25.85
CA ASN A 104 3.71 0.55 -24.92
C ASN A 104 2.41 0.23 -24.18
N GLU A 105 1.59 -0.67 -24.74
CA GLU A 105 0.19 -0.84 -24.32
C GLU A 105 -0.12 -2.25 -23.82
N GLY A 106 0.82 -3.20 -23.94
CA GLY A 106 0.60 -4.61 -23.66
C GLY A 106 1.53 -5.20 -22.61
N TYR A 107 1.10 -6.32 -22.06
CA TYR A 107 1.86 -7.17 -21.17
C TYR A 107 1.55 -8.64 -21.48
N THR A 108 2.49 -9.52 -21.15
CA THR A 108 2.24 -10.96 -21.05
C THR A 108 2.49 -11.41 -19.63
N LEU A 109 1.59 -12.20 -19.09
CA LEU A 109 1.71 -12.86 -17.79
C LEU A 109 1.85 -14.37 -18.00
N ALA A 110 2.93 -14.96 -17.48
CA ALA A 110 3.10 -16.40 -17.41
C ALA A 110 3.16 -16.83 -15.93
N LEU A 111 2.37 -17.82 -15.56
CA LEU A 111 2.41 -18.45 -14.23
C LEU A 111 3.20 -19.75 -14.30
N GLN A 112 4.06 -19.99 -13.31
CA GLN A 112 4.79 -21.25 -13.13
C GLN A 112 4.49 -21.83 -11.73
N PRO A 113 3.98 -23.07 -11.63
CA PRO A 113 3.53 -23.90 -12.74
C PRO A 113 2.39 -23.24 -13.54
N ALA A 114 2.23 -23.60 -14.82
CA ALA A 114 1.16 -23.14 -15.70
C ALA A 114 -0.17 -23.84 -15.36
N GLY A 115 -0.53 -23.77 -14.09
CA GLY A 115 -1.67 -24.46 -13.53
C GLY A 115 -1.78 -24.19 -12.04
N CYS A 116 -2.99 -24.31 -11.54
CA CYS A 116 -3.31 -24.07 -10.15
C CYS A 116 -4.43 -25.00 -9.73
N GLY A 117 -4.25 -25.67 -8.59
CA GLY A 117 -4.97 -26.90 -8.29
C GLY A 117 -4.91 -27.89 -9.46
N THR A 118 -6.08 -28.28 -9.97
CA THR A 118 -6.28 -29.17 -11.12
C THR A 118 -6.49 -28.44 -12.44
N ILE A 119 -6.55 -27.10 -12.43
CA ILE A 119 -6.85 -26.29 -13.61
C ILE A 119 -5.56 -25.98 -14.36
N ALA A 120 -5.48 -26.41 -15.61
CA ALA A 120 -4.40 -26.02 -16.52
C ALA A 120 -4.61 -24.58 -17.00
N LEU A 121 -3.54 -23.78 -16.99
CA LEU A 121 -3.55 -22.40 -17.46
C LEU A 121 -2.79 -22.28 -18.79
N PRO A 122 -3.10 -21.29 -19.63
CA PRO A 122 -2.29 -20.98 -20.80
C PRO A 122 -0.84 -20.68 -20.39
N ALA A 123 0.12 -21.06 -21.24
CA ALA A 123 1.54 -20.82 -20.98
C ALA A 123 1.87 -19.33 -20.80
N ALA A 124 1.13 -18.45 -21.49
CA ALA A 124 1.15 -17.02 -21.30
C ALA A 124 -0.22 -16.42 -21.61
N ILE A 125 -0.59 -15.38 -20.87
CA ILE A 125 -1.83 -14.63 -21.02
C ILE A 125 -1.47 -13.22 -21.47
N ALA A 126 -2.05 -12.76 -22.57
CA ALA A 126 -1.86 -11.39 -23.06
C ALA A 126 -2.83 -10.43 -22.35
N LEU A 127 -2.30 -9.32 -21.84
CA LEU A 127 -3.06 -8.22 -21.26
C LEU A 127 -2.79 -6.95 -22.09
N SER A 128 -3.83 -6.20 -22.44
CA SER A 128 -3.68 -4.97 -23.21
C SER A 128 -4.52 -3.85 -22.61
N THR A 129 -3.92 -2.69 -22.42
CA THR A 129 -4.59 -1.47 -21.93
C THR A 129 -5.66 -0.95 -22.90
N GLN A 130 -5.55 -1.28 -24.19
CA GLN A 130 -6.53 -0.97 -25.25
C GLN A 130 -7.50 -2.14 -25.53
N GLY A 131 -7.27 -3.30 -24.90
CA GLY A 131 -8.06 -4.50 -25.16
C GLY A 131 -9.48 -4.35 -24.62
N LYS A 132 -10.50 -4.67 -25.44
CA LYS A 132 -11.91 -4.62 -25.01
C LYS A 132 -12.21 -5.56 -23.83
N ALA A 133 -11.45 -6.63 -23.71
CA ALA A 133 -11.53 -7.58 -22.60
C ALA A 133 -10.87 -7.08 -21.31
N CYS A 134 -10.23 -5.91 -21.34
CA CYS A 134 -9.43 -5.37 -20.25
C CYS A 134 -10.00 -4.06 -19.71
N LYS A 135 -9.90 -3.87 -18.41
CA LYS A 135 -10.28 -2.63 -17.72
C LYS A 135 -9.15 -2.20 -16.79
N ALA A 136 -8.75 -0.94 -16.91
CA ALA A 136 -7.82 -0.31 -15.98
C ALA A 136 -8.60 0.41 -14.88
N GLY A 137 -8.13 0.30 -13.64
CA GLY A 137 -8.72 0.98 -12.49
C GLY A 137 -7.67 1.20 -11.40
N VAL A 138 -8.01 1.97 -10.37
CA VAL A 138 -7.12 2.15 -9.22
C VAL A 138 -7.01 0.84 -8.45
N ASP A 139 -5.78 0.39 -8.23
CA ASP A 139 -5.50 -0.76 -7.37
C ASP A 139 -5.44 -0.32 -5.91
N ARG A 140 -6.53 -0.50 -5.18
CA ARG A 140 -6.58 -0.15 -3.76
C ARG A 140 -5.72 -1.08 -2.92
N ASP A 141 -5.59 -2.34 -3.29
CA ASP A 141 -4.87 -3.33 -2.49
C ASP A 141 -3.36 -3.10 -2.63
N ALA A 142 -2.87 -2.88 -3.85
CA ALA A 142 -1.50 -2.45 -4.07
C ALA A 142 -1.20 -1.09 -3.43
N ALA A 143 -2.14 -0.13 -3.49
CA ALA A 143 -2.01 1.14 -2.79
C ALA A 143 -1.91 0.94 -1.26
N PHE A 144 -2.58 -0.07 -0.70
CA PHE A 144 -2.46 -0.38 0.73
C PHE A 144 -1.08 -0.94 1.06
N VAL A 145 -0.52 -1.83 0.23
CA VAL A 145 0.85 -2.34 0.40
C VAL A 145 1.86 -1.18 0.42
N LEU A 146 1.69 -0.19 -0.46
CA LEU A 146 2.53 1.02 -0.46
C LEU A 146 2.35 1.85 0.83
N PHE A 147 1.10 2.08 1.24
CA PHE A 147 0.78 2.76 2.50
C PHE A 147 1.40 2.03 3.70
N TRP A 148 1.31 0.71 3.75
CA TRP A 148 1.89 -0.13 4.81
C TRP A 148 3.41 -0.01 4.86
N ARG A 149 4.08 -0.02 3.71
CA ARG A 149 5.53 0.20 3.62
C ARG A 149 5.93 1.59 4.14
N GLN A 150 5.20 2.64 3.74
CA GLN A 150 5.44 3.99 4.23
C GLN A 150 5.18 4.12 5.73
N LEU A 151 4.14 3.46 6.25
CA LEU A 151 3.85 3.42 7.69
C LEU A 151 4.95 2.72 8.48
N ARG A 152 5.44 1.57 8.00
CA ARG A 152 6.61 0.86 8.57
C ARG A 152 7.83 1.75 8.62
N GLU A 153 8.14 2.44 7.52
CA GLU A 153 9.28 3.36 7.43
C GLU A 153 9.14 4.53 8.39
N ALA A 154 7.96 5.14 8.44
CA ALA A 154 7.69 6.29 9.31
C ALA A 154 7.85 5.92 10.79
N ILE A 155 7.37 4.75 11.20
CA ILE A 155 7.52 4.26 12.57
C ILE A 155 8.96 3.87 12.87
N ALA A 156 9.62 3.13 11.97
CA ALA A 156 11.01 2.70 12.15
C ALA A 156 11.98 3.89 12.29
N ARG A 157 11.75 4.96 11.52
CA ARG A 157 12.56 6.19 11.54
C ARG A 157 12.09 7.24 12.53
N ARG A 158 10.97 6.98 13.25
CA ARG A 158 10.29 7.98 14.09
C ARG A 158 9.94 9.27 13.33
N ASP A 159 9.62 9.15 12.04
CA ASP A 159 9.29 10.26 11.15
C ASP A 159 7.83 10.71 11.35
N GLY A 160 7.65 11.65 12.28
CA GLY A 160 6.37 12.25 12.60
C GLY A 160 5.71 13.01 11.45
N GLU A 161 6.50 13.60 10.54
CA GLU A 161 5.96 14.34 9.39
C GLU A 161 5.41 13.35 8.34
N LEU A 162 6.12 12.25 8.09
CA LEU A 162 5.60 11.19 7.23
C LEU A 162 4.34 10.57 7.83
N LEU A 163 4.32 10.27 9.13
CA LEU A 163 3.11 9.79 9.82
C LEU A 163 1.94 10.76 9.66
N GLN A 164 2.18 12.06 9.83
CA GLN A 164 1.16 13.10 9.63
C GLN A 164 0.62 13.11 8.20
N ARG A 165 1.49 12.98 7.18
CA ARG A 165 1.06 12.87 5.77
C ARG A 165 0.23 11.61 5.51
N LEU A 166 0.53 10.51 6.21
CA LEU A 166 -0.21 9.26 6.12
C LEU A 166 -1.57 9.29 6.83
N SER A 167 -1.93 10.38 7.51
CA SER A 167 -3.14 10.47 8.31
C SER A 167 -4.22 11.35 7.71
N LEU A 168 -5.48 11.07 8.06
CA LEU A 168 -6.58 11.98 7.79
C LEU A 168 -6.40 13.28 8.59
N PRO A 169 -6.88 14.44 8.07
CA PRO A 169 -6.77 15.72 8.77
C PRO A 169 -7.34 15.71 10.20
N GLN A 170 -8.42 14.95 10.41
CA GLN A 170 -8.96 14.63 11.72
C GLN A 170 -8.91 13.12 11.92
N LEU A 171 -8.15 12.70 12.93
CA LEU A 171 -8.05 11.33 13.39
C LEU A 171 -9.09 11.07 14.47
N GLU A 172 -9.67 9.88 14.44
CA GLU A 172 -10.53 9.35 15.48
C GLU A 172 -9.69 8.52 16.47
N PHE A 173 -10.10 8.49 17.72
CA PHE A 173 -9.41 7.82 18.81
C PHE A 173 -10.45 7.18 19.69
N SER A 174 -10.25 5.95 20.16
CA SER A 174 -11.13 5.37 21.18
C SER A 174 -10.44 5.38 22.54
N PRO A 175 -10.65 6.40 23.40
CA PRO A 175 -10.48 6.20 24.84
C PRO A 175 -11.46 5.15 25.37
N ASP A 176 -11.20 4.68 26.60
CA ASP A 176 -12.02 3.73 27.36
C ASP A 176 -13.51 4.17 27.52
N SER A 177 -13.88 5.40 27.13
CA SER A 177 -15.21 5.99 27.29
C SER A 177 -15.88 6.56 26.02
N GLY A 178 -15.37 6.27 24.81
CA GLY A 178 -16.02 6.66 23.54
C GLY A 178 -15.04 7.00 22.42
N THR A 179 -15.51 7.57 21.31
CA THR A 179 -14.65 8.03 20.20
C THR A 179 -14.44 9.55 20.24
N VAL A 180 -13.18 10.01 20.24
CA VAL A 180 -12.78 11.43 20.23
C VAL A 180 -12.05 11.75 18.93
N LYS A 181 -12.23 12.97 18.41
CA LYS A 181 -11.52 13.48 17.23
C LYS A 181 -10.41 14.43 17.60
N ALA A 182 -9.24 14.28 16.99
CA ALA A 182 -8.11 15.19 17.16
C ALA A 182 -7.43 15.49 15.81
N PRO A 183 -6.77 16.64 15.65
CA PRO A 183 -6.05 16.95 14.42
C PRO A 183 -4.87 16.00 14.20
N ALA A 184 -4.54 15.72 12.94
CA ALA A 184 -3.36 14.91 12.57
C ALA A 184 -2.04 15.46 13.14
N SER A 185 -1.96 16.73 13.53
CA SER A 185 -0.76 17.27 14.18
C SER A 185 -0.41 16.57 15.50
N VAL A 186 -1.38 15.91 16.16
CA VAL A 186 -1.15 15.15 17.40
C VAL A 186 -0.18 14.00 17.19
N ILE A 187 -0.16 13.39 16.00
CA ILE A 187 0.69 12.21 15.75
C ILE A 187 2.14 12.55 15.39
N ARG A 188 2.46 13.82 15.13
CA ARG A 188 3.82 14.23 14.77
C ARG A 188 4.83 13.86 15.86
N ASN A 189 4.43 13.92 17.13
CA ASN A 189 5.27 13.51 18.26
C ASN A 189 4.99 12.07 18.72
N ALA A 190 3.96 11.42 18.19
CA ALA A 190 3.51 10.10 18.62
C ALA A 190 4.31 8.94 18.02
N ALA A 191 5.22 9.22 17.07
CA ALA A 191 6.01 8.21 16.37
C ALA A 191 6.77 7.26 17.31
N THR A 192 7.12 7.72 18.51
CA THR A 192 7.81 6.93 19.55
C THR A 192 6.89 5.99 20.33
N CYS A 193 5.58 6.25 20.37
CA CYS A 193 4.61 5.48 21.15
C CYS A 193 3.71 4.58 20.30
N ILE A 194 3.49 4.93 19.02
CA ILE A 194 2.68 4.14 18.09
C ILE A 194 3.07 2.65 18.09
N PRO A 195 4.37 2.27 18.11
CA PRO A 195 4.76 0.86 18.19
C PRO A 195 4.09 0.10 19.33
N GLY A 196 3.87 0.73 20.49
CA GLY A 196 3.36 0.07 21.70
C GLY A 196 1.83 0.01 21.79
N ILE A 197 1.08 0.54 20.81
CA ILE A 197 -0.37 0.35 20.77
C ILE A 197 -0.66 -1.10 20.43
N VAL A 198 -1.59 -1.70 21.17
CA VAL A 198 -1.95 -3.11 21.03
C VAL A 198 -3.27 -3.30 20.30
N THR A 199 -3.40 -4.42 19.59
CA THR A 199 -4.67 -4.89 19.02
C THR A 199 -5.67 -5.20 20.14
N THR A 200 -6.96 -4.96 19.90
CA THR A 200 -8.02 -5.23 20.88
C THR A 200 -8.18 -6.72 21.22
N GLU A 201 -7.95 -7.61 20.26
CA GLU A 201 -8.20 -9.05 20.42
C GLU A 201 -6.96 -9.84 20.82
N SER A 202 -5.82 -9.63 20.14
CA SER A 202 -4.61 -10.44 20.36
C SER A 202 -3.59 -9.80 21.30
N GLY A 203 -3.76 -8.52 21.66
CA GLY A 203 -2.78 -7.78 22.47
C GLY A 203 -1.44 -7.56 21.79
N THR A 204 -1.33 -7.81 20.47
CA THR A 204 -0.09 -7.66 19.71
C THR A 204 0.18 -6.19 19.45
N ASP A 205 1.40 -5.73 19.71
CA ASP A 205 1.76 -4.33 19.47
C ASP A 205 1.98 -4.03 17.97
N ILE A 206 1.68 -2.79 17.55
CA ILE A 206 1.81 -2.34 16.16
C ILE A 206 3.23 -2.54 15.64
N GLY A 207 4.26 -2.29 16.47
CA GLY A 207 5.65 -2.41 16.07
C GLY A 207 6.03 -3.83 15.67
N THR A 208 5.61 -4.82 16.47
CA THR A 208 5.78 -6.25 16.19
C THR A 208 5.00 -6.67 14.95
N MET A 209 3.73 -6.27 14.85
CA MET A 209 2.86 -6.58 13.70
C MET A 209 3.46 -6.06 12.38
N LEU A 210 3.87 -4.80 12.36
CA LEU A 210 4.48 -4.15 11.19
C LEU A 210 5.80 -4.80 10.78
N LYS A 211 6.56 -5.37 11.71
CA LYS A 211 7.80 -6.10 11.39
C LYS A 211 7.52 -7.48 10.82
N ALA A 212 6.50 -8.17 11.35
CA ALA A 212 6.15 -9.53 10.94
C ALA A 212 5.53 -9.59 9.53
N ILE A 213 4.81 -8.56 9.12
CA ILE A 213 4.06 -8.55 7.85
C ILE A 213 4.78 -7.65 6.86
N ASP A 214 5.47 -8.28 5.90
CA ASP A 214 6.15 -7.54 4.85
C ASP A 214 5.16 -7.03 3.78
N THR A 215 4.27 -7.90 3.31
CA THR A 215 3.22 -7.61 2.34
C THR A 215 1.84 -7.90 2.97
N PRO A 216 1.06 -6.88 3.34
CA PRO A 216 -0.24 -7.08 3.97
C PRO A 216 -1.26 -7.66 2.99
N GLN A 217 -2.08 -8.58 3.47
CA GLN A 217 -3.28 -9.07 2.76
C GLN A 217 -4.51 -8.57 3.52
N LEU A 218 -5.34 -7.77 2.86
CA LEU A 218 -6.43 -7.03 3.52
C LEU A 218 -7.53 -7.90 4.13
N ASP A 219 -7.66 -9.12 3.62
CA ASP A 219 -8.70 -10.07 4.03
C ASP A 219 -8.12 -11.22 4.87
N LYS A 220 -6.91 -11.06 5.43
CA LYS A 220 -6.27 -12.03 6.34
C LYS A 220 -5.83 -11.38 7.65
N PRO A 221 -6.00 -12.07 8.80
CA PRO A 221 -5.50 -11.61 10.08
C PRO A 221 -4.01 -11.23 10.02
N PRO A 222 -3.59 -10.19 10.74
CA PRO A 222 -4.37 -9.37 11.68
C PRO A 222 -5.15 -8.23 11.01
N LEU A 223 -5.14 -8.13 9.68
CA LEU A 223 -5.93 -7.14 8.95
C LEU A 223 -7.34 -7.67 8.72
N SER A 224 -8.31 -6.78 8.86
CA SER A 224 -9.70 -7.04 8.55
C SER A 224 -10.25 -5.92 7.68
N ARG A 225 -10.66 -6.27 6.46
CA ARG A 225 -11.44 -5.38 5.61
C ARG A 225 -12.86 -5.28 6.19
N VAL A 226 -13.14 -4.15 6.85
CA VAL A 226 -14.46 -3.87 7.43
C VAL A 226 -15.45 -3.43 6.35
N ALA A 227 -14.95 -2.73 5.32
CA ALA A 227 -15.68 -2.30 4.13
C ALA A 227 -14.70 -1.99 2.98
N ASP A 228 -15.21 -1.75 1.78
CA ASP A 228 -14.40 -1.39 0.58
C ASP A 228 -13.49 -0.16 0.76
N ASN A 229 -13.73 0.62 1.81
CA ASN A 229 -13.00 1.83 2.13
C ASN A 229 -12.39 1.82 3.53
N ARG A 230 -12.40 0.70 4.28
CA ARG A 230 -11.89 0.64 5.66
C ARG A 230 -11.18 -0.68 5.93
N VAL A 231 -9.98 -0.58 6.48
CA VAL A 231 -9.16 -1.71 6.94
C VAL A 231 -8.78 -1.46 8.38
N SER A 232 -9.07 -2.42 9.25
CA SER A 232 -8.75 -2.36 10.68
C SER A 232 -7.74 -3.44 11.04
N THR A 233 -6.87 -3.14 11.99
CA THR A 233 -6.05 -4.14 12.68
C THR A 233 -6.50 -4.38 14.13
N GLY A 234 -7.55 -3.68 14.57
CA GLY A 234 -7.91 -3.57 15.99
C GLY A 234 -7.00 -2.62 16.79
N ALA A 235 -5.79 -2.33 16.33
CA ALA A 235 -4.90 -1.32 16.93
C ALA A 235 -5.00 0.04 16.23
N PHE A 236 -5.19 0.03 14.91
CA PHE A 236 -5.46 1.22 14.11
C PHE A 236 -6.42 0.89 12.96
N GLU A 237 -6.96 1.93 12.34
CA GLU A 237 -7.74 1.83 11.11
C GLU A 237 -7.15 2.72 10.02
N ALA A 238 -7.20 2.22 8.78
CA ALA A 238 -6.98 3.01 7.59
C ALA A 238 -8.26 3.13 6.77
N ARG A 239 -8.48 4.32 6.19
CA ARG A 239 -9.62 4.64 5.33
C ARG A 239 -9.17 5.01 3.92
N TRP A 240 -9.89 4.53 2.91
CA TRP A 240 -9.68 4.90 1.52
C TRP A 240 -10.15 6.32 1.24
N THR A 241 -9.31 7.10 0.56
CA THR A 241 -9.61 8.46 0.10
C THR A 241 -9.25 8.61 -1.38
N ALA A 242 -9.61 9.75 -1.99
CA ALA A 242 -9.16 10.09 -3.35
C ALA A 242 -7.62 10.19 -3.49
N GLN A 243 -6.89 10.27 -2.37
CA GLN A 243 -5.42 10.33 -2.35
C GLN A 243 -4.78 9.01 -1.87
N GLY A 244 -5.58 7.94 -1.77
CA GLY A 244 -5.14 6.63 -1.26
C GLY A 244 -5.55 6.38 0.18
N TRP A 245 -4.95 5.36 0.80
CA TRP A 245 -5.19 4.99 2.19
C TRP A 245 -4.61 6.01 3.16
N ARG A 246 -5.36 6.31 4.22
CA ARG A 246 -4.95 7.21 5.29
C ARG A 246 -5.32 6.62 6.65
N LEU A 247 -4.47 6.79 7.65
CA LEU A 247 -4.82 6.50 9.04
C LEU A 247 -6.06 7.31 9.41
N SER A 248 -7.10 6.63 9.90
CA SER A 248 -8.36 7.23 10.32
C SER A 248 -8.58 7.10 11.81
N TRP A 249 -8.05 6.04 12.45
CA TRP A 249 -8.32 5.77 13.86
C TRP A 249 -7.18 5.04 14.58
N PHE A 250 -7.08 5.22 15.89
CA PHE A 250 -6.21 4.43 16.78
C PHE A 250 -6.94 3.94 18.04
N ASN A 251 -6.57 2.75 18.51
CA ASN A 251 -6.99 2.17 19.78
C ASN A 251 -6.22 2.77 20.97
N THR A 252 -6.30 4.10 21.11
CA THR A 252 -5.66 4.83 22.21
C THR A 252 -6.34 6.19 22.38
N SER A 253 -5.91 6.96 23.38
CA SER A 253 -6.38 8.34 23.56
C SER A 253 -5.40 9.35 22.93
N PRO A 254 -5.89 10.54 22.52
CA PRO A 254 -5.02 11.62 22.06
C PRO A 254 -4.01 12.07 23.12
N ALA A 255 -4.37 11.93 24.41
CA ALA A 255 -3.53 12.31 25.53
C ALA A 255 -2.23 11.49 25.55
N VAL A 256 -2.30 10.16 25.34
CA VAL A 256 -1.14 9.28 25.23
C VAL A 256 -0.16 9.83 24.17
N PHE A 257 -0.68 10.14 22.99
CA PHE A 257 0.11 10.70 21.89
C PHE A 257 0.70 12.08 22.18
N SER A 258 -0.03 12.95 22.89
CA SER A 258 0.48 14.26 23.27
C SER A 258 1.62 14.21 24.29
N THR A 259 1.70 13.13 25.08
CA THR A 259 2.74 12.93 26.10
C THR A 259 3.98 12.18 25.60
N CYS A 260 3.94 11.71 24.34
CA CYS A 260 5.06 11.05 23.69
C CYS A 260 6.22 12.03 23.54
N LYS A 261 7.36 11.70 24.15
CA LYS A 261 8.58 12.50 23.95
C LYS A 261 9.08 12.28 22.51
N PRO A 262 9.45 13.35 21.79
CA PRO A 262 10.21 13.24 20.56
C PRO A 262 11.49 12.44 20.85
N GLY A 263 11.78 11.49 19.97
CA GLY A 263 12.93 10.60 20.09
C GLY A 263 14.21 11.20 19.50
#